data_AF-A8FPH3-F1
#
_entry.id   AF-A8FPH3-F1
#
_cell.length_a   1.000
_cell.length_b   1.000
_cell.length_c   1.000
_cell.angle_alpha   90.00
_cell.angle_beta   90.00
_cell.angle_gamma   90.00
#
_symmetry.space_group_name_H-M   'P 1'
#
loop_
_entity.id
_entity.type
_entity.pdbx_description
1 polymer ?
#
loop_
_entity_poly.entity_id
_entity_poly.type
_entity_poly.pdbx_seq_one_letter_code
_entity_poly.pdbx_strand_id
1 'polypeptide(L)'
;MRAKGRHKATEYRGAAGFDHHRLERAAARKSGYITATSLILVLLLSSGAFFLPDRYIPGLIACEICLVIHGVYRRGSLGVIARVFFVQLTITMSLYYLIHGQSQLAQGAVAVLRILLAFIPGWWLSITCAPERIGEVLTWVLPVKWAFVIAASISLLPYMTVELREIYHIQCLRGARINPKALRDPRNWSELINCVIFPVLIQLLKLSRQIAVAAQLRYFGKSNQPTHWR
;
A
#
# COMPACT_ATOMS: atom_id res chain seq x y z
N MET A 1 -45.64 44.59 11.14
CA MET A 1 -45.69 43.13 10.89
C MET A 1 -44.62 42.72 9.86
N ARG A 2 -43.40 42.32 10.24
CA ARG A 2 -42.43 41.63 9.35
C ARG A 2 -41.17 41.22 10.14
N ALA A 3 -41.27 40.21 11.00
CA ALA A 3 -40.10 39.66 11.72
C ALA A 3 -40.27 38.20 12.15
N LYS A 4 -41.02 37.37 11.40
CA LYS A 4 -41.26 35.95 11.76
C LYS A 4 -40.74 34.92 10.75
N GLY A 5 -40.03 35.36 9.70
CA GLY A 5 -39.58 34.50 8.60
C GLY A 5 -38.13 34.03 8.64
N ARG A 6 -37.24 34.65 9.43
CA ARG A 6 -35.79 34.30 9.42
C ARG A 6 -35.40 33.13 10.34
N HIS A 7 -36.23 32.79 11.33
CA HIS A 7 -35.88 31.75 12.30
C HIS A 7 -36.07 30.31 11.78
N LYS A 8 -36.91 30.10 10.76
CA LYS A 8 -37.12 28.77 10.18
C LYS A 8 -36.02 28.35 9.20
N ALA A 9 -35.37 29.30 8.52
CA ALA A 9 -34.35 28.97 7.51
C ALA A 9 -33.03 28.45 8.13
N THR A 10 -32.73 28.81 9.38
CA THR A 10 -31.55 28.30 10.11
C THR A 10 -31.76 26.90 10.67
N GLU A 11 -33.00 26.50 10.94
CA GLU A 11 -33.33 25.18 11.51
C GLU A 11 -33.25 24.06 10.46
N TYR A 12 -33.67 24.32 9.21
CA TYR A 12 -33.52 23.36 8.11
C TYR A 12 -32.07 23.14 7.65
N ARG A 13 -31.17 24.10 7.88
CA ARG A 13 -29.75 24.00 7.50
C ARG A 13 -28.95 23.14 8.48
N GLY A 14 -29.37 23.09 9.75
CA GLY A 14 -28.78 22.22 10.78
C GLY A 14 -29.16 20.74 10.63
N ALA A 15 -30.41 20.44 10.26
CA ALA A 15 -30.88 19.07 10.05
C ALA A 15 -30.22 18.39 8.84
N ALA A 16 -30.11 19.10 7.71
CA ALA A 16 -29.48 18.57 6.49
C ALA A 16 -27.96 18.30 6.66
N GLY A 17 -27.25 19.12 7.45
CA GLY A 17 -25.84 18.91 7.78
C GLY A 17 -25.61 17.73 8.73
N PHE A 18 -26.55 17.47 9.64
CA PHE A 18 -26.48 16.36 10.58
C PHE A 18 -26.64 15.00 9.88
N ASP A 19 -27.57 14.90 8.93
CA ASP A 19 -27.78 13.67 8.15
C ASP A 19 -26.62 13.39 7.18
N HIS A 20 -26.06 14.41 6.53
CA HIS A 20 -24.87 14.22 5.68
C HIS A 20 -23.66 13.69 6.45
N HIS A 21 -23.34 14.26 7.62
CA HIS A 21 -22.24 13.76 8.44
C HIS A 21 -22.47 12.34 8.97
N ARG A 22 -23.72 11.94 9.24
CA ARG A 22 -24.04 10.58 9.68
C ARG A 22 -23.89 9.58 8.56
N LEU A 23 -24.30 9.94 7.34
CA LEU A 23 -24.15 9.11 6.14
C LEU A 23 -22.68 8.95 5.75
N GLU A 24 -21.89 10.01 5.81
CA GLU A 24 -20.44 9.96 5.56
C GLU A 24 -19.71 9.05 6.57
N ARG A 25 -20.03 9.18 7.87
CA ARG A 25 -19.47 8.29 8.90
C ARG A 25 -19.87 6.83 8.70
N ALA A 26 -21.12 6.56 8.32
CA ALA A 26 -21.59 5.21 8.06
C ALA A 26 -20.91 4.59 6.83
N ALA A 27 -20.78 5.35 5.73
CA ALA A 27 -20.05 4.92 4.54
C ALA A 27 -18.56 4.69 4.81
N ALA A 28 -17.94 5.57 5.60
CA ALA A 28 -16.54 5.47 6.01
C ALA A 28 -16.29 4.23 6.88
N ARG A 29 -17.20 3.93 7.82
CA ARG A 29 -17.13 2.76 8.69
C ARG A 29 -17.33 1.47 7.89
N LYS A 30 -18.30 1.44 6.96
CA LYS A 30 -18.52 0.32 6.05
C LYS A 30 -17.28 0.05 5.19
N SER A 31 -16.63 1.11 4.67
CA SER A 31 -15.40 0.97 3.90
C SER A 31 -14.23 0.41 4.71
N GLY A 32 -14.10 0.78 5.99
CA GLY A 32 -13.04 0.25 6.87
C GLY A 32 -13.20 -1.24 7.11
N TYR A 33 -14.43 -1.69 7.39
CA TYR A 33 -14.71 -3.12 7.55
C TYR A 33 -14.44 -3.92 6.28
N ILE A 34 -14.78 -3.38 5.10
CA ILE A 34 -14.47 -4.03 3.82
C ILE A 34 -12.95 -4.21 3.66
N THR A 35 -12.15 -3.18 3.92
CA THR A 35 -10.69 -3.28 3.85
C THR A 35 -10.12 -4.29 4.87
N ALA A 36 -10.67 -4.34 6.08
CA ALA A 36 -10.27 -5.33 7.09
C ALA A 36 -10.61 -6.77 6.66
N THR A 37 -11.81 -7.00 6.15
CA THR A 37 -12.18 -8.32 5.62
C THR A 37 -11.32 -8.72 4.43
N SER A 38 -10.98 -7.78 3.54
CA SER A 38 -10.09 -8.02 2.42
C SER A 38 -8.68 -8.39 2.89
N LEU A 39 -8.14 -7.73 3.91
CA LEU A 39 -6.82 -8.06 4.49
C LEU A 39 -6.80 -9.46 5.07
N ILE A 40 -7.83 -9.84 5.82
CA ILE A 40 -7.94 -11.19 6.39
C ILE A 40 -8.09 -12.23 5.29
N LEU A 41 -8.94 -11.97 4.29
CA LEU A 41 -9.13 -12.86 3.15
C LEU A 41 -7.82 -13.10 2.40
N VAL A 42 -7.06 -12.04 2.14
CA VAL A 42 -5.76 -12.09 1.48
C VAL A 42 -4.77 -12.90 2.29
N LEU A 43 -4.70 -12.67 3.60
CA LEU A 43 -3.82 -13.42 4.49
C LEU A 43 -4.16 -14.92 4.48
N LEU A 44 -5.44 -15.27 4.54
CA LEU A 44 -5.90 -16.66 4.55
C LEU A 44 -5.63 -17.37 3.23
N LEU A 45 -5.89 -16.71 2.09
CA LEU A 45 -5.66 -17.28 0.76
C LEU A 45 -4.16 -17.43 0.47
N SER A 46 -3.36 -16.41 0.76
CA SER A 46 -1.90 -16.46 0.59
C SER A 46 -1.26 -17.51 1.49
N SER A 47 -1.70 -17.64 2.74
CA SER A 47 -1.24 -18.72 3.63
C SER A 47 -1.71 -20.08 3.11
N GLY A 48 -2.94 -20.15 2.63
CA GLY A 48 -3.53 -21.36 2.08
C GLY A 48 -2.74 -21.94 0.90
N ALA A 49 -2.20 -21.07 0.04
CA ALA A 49 -1.38 -21.49 -1.09
C ALA A 49 -0.13 -22.31 -0.70
N PHE A 50 0.41 -22.11 0.50
CA PHE A 50 1.56 -22.88 0.99
C PHE A 50 1.18 -24.08 1.85
N PHE A 51 0.16 -23.94 2.70
CA PHE A 51 -0.18 -24.95 3.70
C PHE A 51 -1.18 -26.02 3.21
N LEU A 52 -1.95 -25.78 2.14
CA LEU A 52 -2.94 -26.77 1.70
C LEU A 52 -2.29 -27.99 1.01
N PRO A 53 -2.79 -29.21 1.27
CA PRO A 53 -2.45 -30.42 0.51
C PRO A 53 -2.88 -30.32 -0.95
N ASP A 54 -2.20 -31.05 -1.85
CA ASP A 54 -2.41 -30.99 -3.30
C ASP A 54 -3.86 -31.27 -3.73
N ARG A 55 -4.61 -32.04 -2.94
CA ARG A 55 -6.02 -32.36 -3.18
C ARG A 55 -6.94 -31.13 -3.17
N TYR A 56 -6.59 -30.08 -2.43
CA TYR A 56 -7.43 -28.89 -2.26
C TYR A 56 -6.96 -27.68 -3.08
N ILE A 57 -5.81 -27.79 -3.77
CA ILE A 57 -5.32 -26.78 -4.73
C ILE A 57 -6.37 -26.37 -5.78
N PRO A 58 -7.15 -27.28 -6.41
CA PRO A 58 -8.14 -26.86 -7.40
C PRO A 58 -9.24 -25.96 -6.83
N GLY A 59 -9.63 -26.15 -5.56
CA GLY A 59 -10.58 -25.26 -4.88
C GLY A 59 -10.00 -23.87 -4.67
N LEU A 60 -8.72 -23.79 -4.29
CA LEU A 60 -8.01 -22.53 -4.16
C LEU A 60 -7.87 -21.80 -5.51
N ILE A 61 -7.54 -22.53 -6.58
CA ILE A 61 -7.49 -21.99 -7.94
C ILE A 61 -8.83 -21.36 -8.33
N ALA A 62 -9.96 -22.03 -8.04
CA ALA A 62 -11.28 -21.49 -8.34
C ALA A 62 -11.54 -20.16 -7.62
N CYS A 63 -11.19 -20.07 -6.32
CA CYS A 63 -11.31 -18.83 -5.56
C CYS A 63 -10.42 -17.71 -6.10
N GLU A 64 -9.17 -18.01 -6.46
CA GLU A 64 -8.23 -17.05 -7.05
C GLU A 64 -8.70 -16.56 -8.42
N ILE A 65 -9.28 -17.43 -9.25
CA ILE A 65 -9.88 -17.04 -10.53
C ILE A 65 -11.01 -16.03 -10.31
N CYS A 66 -11.88 -16.25 -9.32
CA CYS A 66 -12.91 -15.27 -8.96
C CYS A 66 -12.31 -13.92 -8.54
N LEU A 67 -11.21 -13.92 -7.78
CA LEU A 67 -10.49 -12.70 -7.41
C LEU A 67 -9.88 -12.00 -8.63
N VAL A 68 -9.26 -12.74 -9.54
CA VAL A 68 -8.70 -12.20 -10.79
C VAL A 68 -9.81 -11.55 -11.62
N ILE A 69 -10.95 -12.22 -11.80
CA ILE A 69 -12.10 -11.67 -12.53
C ILE A 69 -12.57 -10.35 -11.88
N HIS A 70 -12.70 -10.32 -10.55
CA HIS A 70 -13.07 -9.11 -9.83
C HIS A 70 -12.01 -8.00 -9.98
N GLY A 71 -10.72 -8.34 -9.93
CA GLY A 71 -9.61 -7.40 -10.13
C GLY A 71 -9.57 -6.82 -11.54
N VAL A 72 -9.81 -7.64 -12.55
CA VAL A 72 -9.91 -7.21 -13.96
C VAL A 72 -11.11 -6.30 -14.17
N TYR A 73 -12.26 -6.62 -13.57
CA TYR A 73 -13.44 -5.75 -13.58
C TYR A 73 -13.13 -4.36 -12.99
N ARG A 74 -12.25 -4.29 -11.99
CA ARG A 74 -11.74 -3.04 -11.38
C ARG A 74 -10.59 -2.38 -12.17
N ARG A 75 -10.35 -2.79 -13.43
CA ARG A 75 -9.27 -2.31 -14.32
C ARG A 75 -7.85 -2.64 -13.83
N GLY A 76 -7.68 -3.75 -13.12
CA GLY A 76 -6.36 -4.27 -12.77
C GLY A 76 -5.55 -4.69 -14.01
N SER A 77 -4.23 -4.45 -13.99
CA SER A 77 -3.35 -4.86 -15.08
C SER A 77 -2.88 -6.31 -14.91
N LEU A 78 -3.38 -7.20 -15.77
CA LEU A 78 -2.94 -8.61 -15.81
C LEU A 78 -1.47 -8.78 -16.23
N GLY A 79 -0.92 -7.78 -16.93
CA GLY A 79 0.47 -7.80 -17.38
C GLY A 79 1.48 -7.91 -16.23
N VAL A 80 1.15 -7.41 -15.03
CA VAL A 80 2.01 -7.55 -13.85
C VAL A 80 2.05 -9.01 -13.39
N ILE A 81 0.89 -9.66 -13.28
CA ILE A 81 0.80 -11.07 -12.90
C ILE A 81 1.54 -11.94 -13.91
N ALA A 82 1.28 -11.73 -15.20
CA ALA A 82 1.94 -12.49 -16.26
C ALA A 82 3.47 -12.32 -16.22
N ARG A 83 3.97 -11.09 -16.06
CA ARG A 83 5.42 -10.83 -15.96
C ARG A 83 6.04 -11.53 -14.75
N VAL A 84 5.42 -11.41 -13.58
CA VAL A 84 5.90 -12.08 -12.36
C VAL A 84 5.90 -13.60 -12.55
N PHE A 85 4.84 -14.16 -13.15
CA PHE A 85 4.75 -15.58 -13.45
C PHE A 85 5.88 -16.05 -14.37
N PHE A 86 6.15 -15.36 -15.48
CA PHE A 86 7.22 -15.75 -16.39
C PHE A 86 8.59 -15.68 -15.74
N VAL A 87 8.89 -14.59 -15.01
CA VAL A 87 10.16 -14.45 -14.28
C VAL A 87 10.32 -15.56 -13.25
N GLN A 88 9.27 -15.82 -12.46
CA GLN A 88 9.28 -16.86 -11.44
C GLN A 88 9.44 -18.26 -12.03
N LEU A 89 8.73 -18.54 -13.13
CA LEU A 89 8.82 -19.81 -13.85
C LEU A 89 10.24 -20.04 -14.35
N THR A 90 10.85 -19.06 -15.01
CA THR A 90 12.22 -19.16 -15.53
C THR A 90 13.22 -19.39 -14.41
N ILE A 91 13.16 -18.60 -13.32
CA ILE A 91 14.10 -18.73 -12.20
C ILE A 91 13.92 -20.09 -11.50
N THR A 92 12.69 -20.45 -11.14
CA THR A 92 12.42 -21.66 -10.36
C THR A 92 12.72 -22.92 -11.16
N MET A 93 12.36 -22.96 -12.45
CA MET A 93 12.66 -24.11 -13.32
C MET A 93 14.16 -24.27 -13.57
N SER A 94 14.87 -23.16 -13.80
CA SER A 94 16.33 -23.21 -13.98
C SER A 94 17.01 -23.74 -12.73
N LEU A 95 16.58 -23.29 -11.55
CA LEU A 95 17.11 -23.73 -10.28
C LEU A 95 16.78 -25.20 -9.99
N TYR A 96 15.54 -25.63 -10.24
CA TYR A 96 15.12 -27.03 -10.04
C TYR A 96 15.85 -27.98 -10.98
N TYR A 97 16.03 -27.59 -12.24
CA TYR A 97 16.77 -28.37 -13.22
C TYR A 97 18.24 -28.54 -12.80
N LEU A 98 18.88 -27.47 -12.33
CA LEU A 98 20.29 -27.48 -11.92
C LEU A 98 20.54 -28.32 -10.65
N ILE A 99 19.59 -28.34 -9.70
CA ILE A 99 19.77 -29.03 -8.42
C ILE A 99 19.30 -30.49 -8.48
N HIS A 100 18.13 -30.76 -9.06
CA HIS A 100 17.46 -32.07 -8.96
C HIS A 100 17.35 -32.84 -10.29
N GLY A 101 17.73 -32.22 -11.41
CA GLY A 101 17.63 -32.83 -12.75
C GLY A 101 16.19 -32.90 -13.28
N GLN A 102 15.97 -33.68 -14.35
CA GLN A 102 14.68 -33.75 -15.05
C GLN A 102 13.56 -34.46 -14.26
N SER A 103 13.92 -35.36 -13.34
CA SER A 103 12.95 -36.24 -12.66
C SER A 103 12.00 -35.51 -11.71
N GLN A 104 12.33 -34.28 -11.28
CA GLN A 104 11.50 -33.50 -10.34
C GLN A 104 10.95 -32.19 -10.93
N LEU A 105 10.96 -32.02 -12.26
CA LEU A 105 10.41 -30.82 -12.91
C LEU A 105 8.91 -30.60 -12.62
N ALA A 106 8.14 -31.68 -12.45
CA ALA A 106 6.74 -31.59 -12.06
C ALA A 106 6.54 -30.93 -10.69
N GLN A 107 7.44 -31.19 -9.73
CA GLN A 107 7.39 -30.57 -8.40
C GLN A 107 7.75 -29.08 -8.49
N GLY A 108 8.71 -28.72 -9.36
CA GLY A 108 9.02 -27.33 -9.68
C GLY A 108 7.81 -26.56 -10.24
N ALA A 109 7.00 -27.20 -11.10
CA ALA A 109 5.79 -26.59 -11.65
C ALA A 109 4.75 -26.31 -10.57
N VAL A 110 4.54 -27.27 -9.66
CA VAL A 110 3.63 -27.10 -8.51
C VAL A 110 4.13 -25.99 -7.59
N ALA A 111 5.44 -25.88 -7.35
CA ALA A 111 6.02 -24.80 -6.55
C ALA A 111 5.76 -23.42 -7.17
N VAL A 112 5.98 -23.26 -8.48
CA VAL A 112 5.69 -22.00 -9.19
C VAL A 112 4.19 -21.67 -9.12
N LEU A 113 3.32 -22.68 -9.28
CA LEU A 113 1.88 -22.49 -9.16
C LEU A 113 1.48 -22.03 -7.75
N ARG A 114 2.05 -22.61 -6.69
CA ARG A 114 1.79 -22.18 -5.30
C ARG A 114 2.25 -20.75 -5.04
N ILE A 115 3.42 -20.38 -5.55
CA ILE A 115 3.92 -19.00 -5.45
C ILE A 115 2.99 -18.03 -6.18
N LEU A 116 2.51 -18.40 -7.37
CA LEU A 116 1.54 -17.60 -8.11
C LEU A 116 0.23 -17.44 -7.33
N LEU A 117 -0.32 -18.54 -6.81
CA LEU A 117 -1.53 -18.54 -5.98
C LEU A 117 -1.36 -17.66 -4.74
N ALA A 118 -0.19 -17.66 -4.10
CA ALA A 118 0.07 -16.80 -2.96
C ALA A 118 0.13 -15.30 -3.32
N PHE A 119 0.52 -14.98 -4.56
CA PHE A 119 0.70 -13.61 -5.04
C PHE A 119 -0.60 -12.93 -5.49
N ILE A 120 -1.53 -13.70 -6.09
CA ILE A 120 -2.79 -13.15 -6.66
C ILE A 120 -3.61 -12.35 -5.62
N PRO A 121 -3.80 -12.80 -4.37
CA PRO A 121 -4.53 -12.03 -3.37
C PRO A 121 -3.87 -10.69 -3.06
N GLY A 122 -2.53 -10.65 -2.99
CA GLY A 122 -1.77 -9.43 -2.76
C GLY A 122 -1.94 -8.43 -3.91
N TRP A 123 -1.90 -8.91 -5.16
CA TRP A 123 -2.19 -8.08 -6.33
C TRP A 123 -3.62 -7.53 -6.28
N TRP A 124 -4.60 -8.38 -5.97
CA TRP A 124 -6.00 -7.97 -5.88
C TRP A 124 -6.23 -6.91 -4.78
N LEU A 125 -5.58 -7.06 -3.63
CA LEU A 125 -5.64 -6.07 -2.55
C LEU A 125 -5.09 -4.71 -2.99
N SER A 126 -3.99 -4.71 -3.75
CA SER A 126 -3.35 -3.48 -4.24
C SER A 126 -4.24 -2.67 -5.18
N ILE A 127 -5.15 -3.33 -5.91
CA ILE A 127 -6.11 -2.68 -6.83
C ILE A 127 -7.37 -2.23 -6.10
N THR A 128 -7.81 -3.00 -5.10
CA THR A 128 -9.09 -2.76 -4.43
C THR A 128 -9.00 -1.80 -3.25
N CYS A 129 -7.84 -1.71 -2.60
CA CYS A 129 -7.64 -0.91 -1.39
C CYS A 129 -6.48 0.07 -1.57
N ALA A 130 -6.76 1.34 -1.28
CA ALA A 130 -5.72 2.37 -1.21
C ALA A 130 -4.79 2.10 -0.01
N PRO A 131 -3.47 2.34 -0.14
CA PRO A 131 -2.48 2.10 0.93
C PRO A 131 -2.83 2.80 2.26
N GLU A 132 -3.42 3.98 2.19
CA GLU A 132 -3.83 4.77 3.36
C GLU A 132 -4.89 4.04 4.19
N ARG A 133 -5.82 3.35 3.52
CA ARG A 133 -6.89 2.57 4.16
C ARG A 133 -6.34 1.30 4.82
N ILE A 134 -5.33 0.68 4.21
CA ILE A 134 -4.64 -0.48 4.78
C ILE A 134 -3.94 -0.05 6.07
N GLY A 135 -3.20 1.07 6.01
CA GLY A 135 -2.55 1.66 7.19
C GLY A 135 -3.56 1.96 8.31
N GLU A 136 -4.73 2.48 7.96
CA GLU A 136 -5.78 2.77 8.93
C GLU A 136 -6.34 1.53 9.62
N VAL A 137 -6.70 0.48 8.87
CA VAL A 137 -7.17 -0.77 9.48
C VAL A 137 -6.08 -1.38 10.37
N LEU A 138 -4.82 -1.28 9.95
CA LEU A 138 -3.68 -1.75 10.71
C LEU A 138 -3.58 -1.02 12.07
N THR A 139 -3.98 0.26 12.15
CA THR A 139 -4.06 1.00 13.43
C THR A 139 -5.07 0.44 14.43
N TRP A 140 -6.05 -0.38 14.00
CA TRP A 140 -7.01 -1.01 14.92
C TRP A 140 -6.37 -2.09 15.79
N VAL A 141 -5.33 -2.74 15.28
CA VAL A 141 -4.61 -3.82 15.98
C VAL A 141 -3.37 -3.28 16.69
N LEU A 142 -2.73 -2.25 16.14
CA LEU A 142 -1.49 -1.72 16.71
C LEU A 142 -1.70 -0.70 17.84
N PRO A 143 -0.74 -0.62 18.78
CA PRO A 143 -0.69 0.47 19.74
C PRO A 143 -0.63 1.84 19.05
N VAL A 144 -1.27 2.84 19.67
CA VAL A 144 -1.40 4.23 19.16
C VAL A 144 -0.08 4.83 18.66
N LYS A 145 1.04 4.52 19.32
CA LYS A 145 2.38 5.00 18.92
C LYS A 145 2.79 4.50 17.53
N TRP A 146 2.55 3.22 17.24
CA TRP A 146 2.90 2.62 15.96
C TRP A 146 1.93 3.04 14.85
N ALA A 147 0.65 3.17 15.19
CA ALA A 147 -0.37 3.72 14.30
C ALA A 147 0.02 5.12 13.79
N PHE A 148 0.49 6.00 14.69
CA PHE A 148 0.98 7.33 14.33
C PHE A 148 2.19 7.26 13.39
N VAL A 149 3.17 6.41 13.68
CA VAL A 149 4.37 6.24 12.83
C VAL A 149 3.98 5.77 11.43
N ILE A 150 3.13 4.75 11.31
CA ILE A 150 2.68 4.21 10.03
C ILE A 150 1.93 5.27 9.22
N ALA A 151 0.98 5.97 9.85
CA ALA A 151 0.22 7.02 9.19
C ALA A 151 1.13 8.16 8.72
N ALA A 152 2.05 8.61 9.58
CA ALA A 152 3.02 9.64 9.23
C ALA A 152 3.91 9.19 8.05
N SER A 153 4.44 7.97 8.07
CA SER A 153 5.27 7.43 6.99
C SER A 153 4.53 7.32 5.65
N ILE A 154 3.29 6.81 5.64
CA ILE A 154 2.49 6.69 4.42
C ILE A 154 2.18 8.09 3.85
N SER A 155 1.81 9.06 4.70
CA SER A 155 1.52 10.42 4.26
C SER A 155 2.74 11.19 3.75
N LEU A 156 3.93 10.86 4.26
CA LEU A 156 5.20 11.49 3.91
C LEU A 156 5.75 11.00 2.56
N LEU A 157 5.47 9.74 2.22
CA LEU A 157 5.98 9.09 1.01
C LEU A 157 5.71 9.89 -0.29
N PRO A 158 4.48 10.36 -0.60
CA PRO A 158 4.23 11.12 -1.82
C PRO A 158 5.03 12.42 -1.87
N TYR A 159 5.08 13.18 -0.77
CA TYR A 159 5.85 14.42 -0.69
C TYR A 159 7.35 14.16 -0.97
N MET A 160 7.90 13.12 -0.36
CA MET A 160 9.31 12.79 -0.53
C MET A 160 9.66 12.29 -1.92
N THR A 161 8.73 11.64 -2.64
CA THR A 161 8.96 11.27 -4.04
C THR A 161 9.05 12.47 -4.97
N VAL A 162 8.33 13.56 -4.66
CA VAL A 162 8.40 14.81 -5.41
C VAL A 162 9.73 15.50 -5.14
N GLU A 163 10.09 15.68 -3.86
CA GLU A 163 11.37 16.28 -3.47
C GLU A 163 12.59 15.52 -4.02
N LEU A 164 12.57 14.19 -3.95
CA LEU A 164 13.61 13.35 -4.54
C LEU A 164 13.75 13.61 -6.04
N ARG A 165 12.64 13.73 -6.78
CA ARG A 165 12.64 13.99 -8.22
C ARG A 165 13.20 15.38 -8.53
N GLU A 166 12.84 16.38 -7.73
CA GLU A 166 13.32 17.75 -7.91
C GLU A 166 14.82 17.87 -7.62
N ILE A 167 15.29 17.32 -6.49
CA ILE A 167 16.72 17.27 -6.16
C ILE A 167 17.47 16.54 -7.28
N TYR A 168 16.99 15.38 -7.69
CA TYR A 168 17.59 14.62 -8.80
C TYR A 168 17.69 15.47 -10.08
N HIS A 169 16.63 16.19 -10.45
CA HIS A 169 16.62 17.02 -11.65
C HIS A 169 17.60 18.19 -11.55
N ILE A 170 17.66 18.88 -10.41
CA ILE A 170 18.60 19.98 -10.15
C ILE A 170 20.05 19.47 -10.22
N GLN A 171 20.35 18.31 -9.64
CA GLN A 171 21.71 17.76 -9.71
C GLN A 171 22.09 17.34 -11.14
N CYS A 172 21.14 16.80 -11.91
CA CYS A 172 21.35 16.52 -13.33
C CYS A 172 21.65 17.81 -14.11
N LEU A 173 20.92 18.91 -13.85
CA LEU A 173 21.17 20.21 -14.48
C LEU A 173 22.54 20.80 -14.12
N ARG A 174 23.05 20.48 -12.93
CA ARG A 174 24.41 20.85 -12.48
C ARG A 174 25.51 19.98 -13.10
N GLY A 175 25.16 19.00 -13.93
CA GLY A 175 26.11 18.14 -14.62
C GLY A 175 26.55 16.90 -13.83
N ALA A 176 25.86 16.55 -12.73
CA ALA A 176 26.15 15.33 -11.99
C ALA A 176 25.85 14.09 -12.86
N ARG A 177 26.71 13.06 -12.80
CA ARG A 177 26.61 11.86 -13.65
C ARG A 177 25.64 10.82 -13.07
N ILE A 178 24.41 11.25 -12.81
CA ILE A 178 23.39 10.45 -12.11
C ILE A 178 22.31 9.93 -13.08
N ASN A 179 22.50 10.10 -14.39
CA ASN A 179 21.59 9.59 -15.40
C ASN A 179 21.47 8.04 -15.28
N PRO A 180 20.31 7.39 -15.58
CA PRO A 180 20.15 5.95 -15.40
C PRO A 180 21.17 5.09 -16.16
N LYS A 181 21.72 5.63 -17.26
CA LYS A 181 22.81 5.00 -18.01
C LYS A 181 24.16 5.09 -17.29
N ALA A 182 24.43 6.20 -16.59
CA ALA A 182 25.67 6.45 -15.85
C ALA A 182 25.71 5.71 -14.51
N LEU A 183 24.56 5.47 -13.87
CA LEU A 183 24.43 4.68 -12.65
C LEU A 183 24.79 3.20 -12.79
N ARG A 184 25.06 2.70 -14.00
CA ARG A 184 25.61 1.35 -14.21
C ARG A 184 27.05 1.23 -13.74
N ASP A 185 27.81 2.33 -13.70
CA ASP A 185 29.17 2.33 -13.15
C ASP A 185 29.10 2.57 -11.62
N PRO A 186 29.60 1.63 -10.80
CA PRO A 186 29.59 1.77 -9.34
C PRO A 186 30.40 2.97 -8.84
N ARG A 187 31.33 3.52 -9.64
CA ARG A 187 32.10 4.71 -9.28
C ARG A 187 31.22 5.97 -9.19
N ASN A 188 30.13 6.03 -9.95
CA ASN A 188 29.17 7.15 -9.93
C ASN A 188 28.16 7.07 -8.78
N TRP A 189 28.18 6.00 -7.97
CA TRP A 189 27.24 5.85 -6.85
C TRP A 189 27.56 6.79 -5.69
N SER A 190 28.84 7.15 -5.51
CA SER A 190 29.24 8.15 -4.51
C SER A 190 28.63 9.52 -4.80
N GLU A 191 28.56 9.91 -6.08
CA GLU A 191 27.87 11.13 -6.52
C GLU A 191 26.36 11.05 -6.25
N LEU A 192 25.71 9.91 -6.51
CA LEU A 192 24.30 9.72 -6.16
C LEU A 192 24.07 9.90 -4.66
N ILE A 193 24.90 9.27 -3.84
CA ILE A 193 24.76 9.31 -2.38
C ILE A 193 24.91 10.75 -1.87
N ASN A 194 26.00 11.42 -2.26
CA ASN A 194 26.31 12.76 -1.75
C ASN A 194 25.38 13.84 -2.31
N CYS A 195 24.98 13.74 -3.57
CA CYS A 195 24.22 14.80 -4.23
C CYS A 195 22.70 14.63 -4.13
N VAL A 196 22.20 13.40 -3.92
CA VAL A 196 20.75 13.12 -3.91
C VAL A 196 20.32 12.49 -2.59
N ILE A 197 20.93 11.37 -2.18
CA ILE A 197 20.48 10.64 -0.98
C ILE A 197 20.69 11.46 0.29
N PHE A 198 21.84 12.10 0.45
CA PHE A 198 22.15 12.88 1.64
C PHE A 198 21.25 14.12 1.79
N PRO A 199 21.00 14.94 0.74
CA PRO A 199 20.01 16.01 0.81
C PRO A 199 18.59 15.52 1.15
N VAL A 200 18.16 14.41 0.54
CA VAL A 200 16.84 13.80 0.82
C VAL A 200 16.75 13.35 2.28
N LEU A 201 17.81 12.76 2.83
CA LEU A 201 17.87 12.36 4.24
C LEU A 201 17.78 13.57 5.18
N ILE A 202 18.50 14.66 4.88
CA ILE A 202 18.41 15.89 5.66
C ILE A 202 16.99 16.46 5.62
N GLN A 203 16.34 16.44 4.46
CA GLN A 203 14.97 16.94 4.30
C GLN A 203 13.96 16.07 5.05
N LEU A 204 14.12 14.75 5.02
CA LEU A 204 13.35 13.80 5.85
C LEU A 204 13.49 14.10 7.35
N LEU A 205 14.70 14.36 7.82
CA LEU A 205 14.96 14.69 9.23
C LEU A 205 14.32 16.03 9.63
N LYS A 206 14.40 17.04 8.76
CA LYS A 206 13.74 18.33 8.99
C LYS A 206 12.22 18.18 9.04
N LEU A 207 11.65 17.44 8.09
CA LEU A 207 10.21 17.26 7.97
C LEU A 207 9.63 16.41 9.11
N SER A 208 10.30 15.32 9.47
CA SER A 208 9.92 14.52 10.64
C SER A 208 9.95 15.35 11.93
N ARG A 209 10.96 16.21 12.12
CA ARG A 209 10.99 17.15 13.26
C ARG A 209 9.81 18.12 13.24
N GLN A 210 9.47 18.68 12.09
CA GLN A 210 8.32 19.59 11.96
C GLN A 210 6.99 18.87 12.27
N ILE A 211 6.81 17.65 11.76
CA ILE A 211 5.63 16.82 12.04
C ILE A 211 5.54 16.50 13.53
N ALA A 212 6.66 16.14 14.17
CA ALA A 212 6.71 15.85 15.59
C ALA A 212 6.33 17.06 16.45
N VAL A 213 6.89 18.25 16.14
CA VAL A 213 6.55 19.50 16.84
C VAL A 213 5.08 19.86 16.62
N ALA A 214 4.58 19.77 15.39
CA ALA A 214 3.18 20.04 15.09
C ALA A 214 2.24 19.07 15.82
N ALA A 215 2.60 17.79 15.94
CA ALA A 215 1.86 16.81 16.72
C ALA A 215 1.86 17.17 18.21
N GLN A 216 3.01 17.53 18.79
CA GLN A 216 3.11 17.97 20.18
C GLN A 216 2.22 19.18 20.48
N LEU A 217 2.22 20.19 19.60
CA LEU A 217 1.36 21.37 19.72
C LEU A 217 -0.13 21.05 19.64
N ARG A 218 -0.50 19.95 18.96
CA ARG A 218 -1.86 19.40 18.90
C ARG A 218 -2.19 18.46 20.06
N TYR A 219 -1.33 18.39 21.08
CA TYR A 219 -1.46 17.51 22.25
C TYR A 219 -1.59 16.02 21.90
N PHE A 220 -1.00 15.59 20.77
CA PHE A 220 -0.96 14.17 20.40
C PHE A 220 -0.25 13.36 21.50
N GLY A 221 -0.89 12.28 21.98
CA GLY A 221 -0.35 11.43 23.04
C GLY A 221 -0.73 11.81 24.48
N LYS A 222 -1.48 12.92 24.70
CA LYS A 222 -2.00 13.28 26.03
C LYS A 222 -3.25 12.47 26.43
N SER A 223 -3.97 11.92 25.45
CA SER A 223 -5.10 11.00 25.63
C SER A 223 -4.70 9.59 25.21
N ASN A 224 -5.10 8.58 25.99
CA ASN A 224 -4.92 7.17 25.65
C ASN A 224 -5.91 6.68 24.57
N GLN A 225 -6.98 7.46 24.32
CA GLN A 225 -7.93 7.23 23.23
C GLN A 225 -7.96 8.47 22.33
N PRO A 226 -7.15 8.50 21.26
CA PRO A 226 -7.22 9.57 20.28
C PRO A 226 -8.56 9.49 19.54
N THR A 227 -9.23 10.63 19.42
CA THR A 227 -10.38 10.74 18.53
C THR A 227 -9.88 10.66 17.09
N HIS A 228 -10.21 9.59 16.38
CA HIS A 228 -9.89 9.47 14.96
C HIS A 228 -10.78 10.42 14.15
N TRP A 229 -10.20 11.49 13.62
CA TRP A 229 -10.81 12.35 12.62
C TRP A 229 -10.19 11.97 11.26
N ARG A 230 -11.03 11.54 10.32
CA ARG A 230 -10.65 11.33 8.92
C ARG A 230 -10.90 12.60 8.13
#